data_AF-A0A2N2CLC0-F1
#
_entry.id   AF-A0A2N2CLC0-F1
#
_cell.length_a   1.000
_cell.length_b   1.000
_cell.length_c   1.000
_cell.angle_alpha   90.00
_cell.angle_beta   90.00
_cell.angle_gamma   90.00
#
_symmetry.space_group_name_H-M   'P 1'
#
loop_
_entity.id
_entity.type
_entity.pdbx_description
1 polymer ?
#
loop_
_entity_poly.entity_id
_entity_poly.type
_entity_poly.pdbx_seq_one_letter_code
_entity_poly.pdbx_strand_id
1 'polypeptide(L)'
;IFEWTDEWAKKTWITEPYIIPYDRNPLWHNAVDPEQNYGIYAMESDGPRSLPYIIEDQGVISKMALAADETYLYIDLDLERLVDFSREQLIIGLDTYDRDRGNMKYTTELDTEAGSGLEYIIEINGSNEGLLLVQPGYNNSTGNHSSVASQTGLFFTMSMLTNKETVTKDGATIPAVIQDLSQLSFGSLENNSHHQVQISGKTISIRIPWTRINVTDPSTMRVVDDSRIIPNPTTNELQTVITEGILASGVLVKRDSNQTIASIGLTNQKAFSWESWDVPTYKERLKDSYAIISEYFKELETK
;
A
#
# COMPACT_ATOMS: atom_id res chain seq x y z
N ILE A 1 -19.08 -19.56 -13.52
CA ILE A 1 -18.80 -18.44 -12.59
C ILE A 1 -18.05 -19.02 -11.42
N PHE A 2 -16.87 -18.49 -11.09
CA PHE A 2 -16.08 -18.96 -9.95
C PHE A 2 -16.70 -18.51 -8.63
N GLU A 3 -17.06 -17.22 -8.53
CA GLU A 3 -17.58 -16.60 -7.32
C GLU A 3 -18.57 -15.48 -7.67
N TRP A 4 -19.62 -15.33 -6.85
CA TRP A 4 -20.68 -14.34 -7.09
C TRP A 4 -20.37 -13.01 -6.41
N THR A 5 -19.94 -13.02 -5.16
CA THR A 5 -19.65 -11.85 -4.33
C THR A 5 -18.23 -11.92 -3.81
N ASP A 6 -17.55 -10.79 -3.66
CA ASP A 6 -16.27 -10.76 -2.93
C ASP A 6 -16.47 -11.20 -1.48
N GLU A 7 -15.50 -11.96 -0.94
CA GLU A 7 -15.56 -12.51 0.41
C GLU A 7 -14.28 -12.17 1.20
N TRP A 8 -14.35 -11.17 2.10
CA TRP A 8 -13.18 -10.71 2.88
C TRP A 8 -12.63 -11.76 3.84
N ALA A 9 -13.42 -12.78 4.21
CA ALA A 9 -12.96 -13.87 5.07
C ALA A 9 -12.04 -14.89 4.36
N LYS A 10 -11.89 -14.81 3.03
CA LYS A 10 -11.01 -15.68 2.26
C LYS A 10 -9.54 -15.26 2.36
N LYS A 11 -8.67 -16.14 1.89
CA LYS A 11 -7.21 -16.00 2.00
C LYS A 11 -6.50 -16.89 1.00
N THR A 12 -5.44 -16.38 0.40
CA THR A 12 -4.44 -17.22 -0.26
C THR A 12 -3.35 -17.67 0.71
N TRP A 13 -2.65 -18.75 0.36
CA TRP A 13 -1.47 -19.24 1.10
C TRP A 13 -0.32 -18.21 1.20
N ILE A 14 -0.35 -17.15 0.39
CA ILE A 14 0.71 -16.15 0.31
C ILE A 14 0.42 -14.98 1.25
N THR A 15 -0.85 -14.61 1.40
CA THR A 15 -1.32 -13.49 2.21
C THR A 15 -1.67 -13.92 3.63
N GLU A 16 -2.17 -15.14 3.82
CA GLU A 16 -2.57 -15.69 5.12
C GLU A 16 -1.52 -15.51 6.24
N PRO A 17 -0.21 -15.76 6.01
CA PRO A 17 0.80 -15.58 7.05
C PRO A 17 0.94 -14.15 7.58
N TYR A 18 0.48 -13.16 6.81
CA TYR A 18 0.58 -11.73 7.14
C TYR A 18 -0.74 -11.16 7.69
N ILE A 19 -1.75 -12.00 7.90
CA ILE A 19 -3.03 -11.62 8.52
C ILE A 19 -2.97 -12.08 9.97
N ILE A 20 -2.61 -11.15 10.87
CA ILE A 20 -2.31 -11.46 12.27
C ILE A 20 -3.00 -10.44 13.18
N PRO A 21 -3.84 -10.90 14.14
CA PRO A 21 -4.24 -12.28 14.36
C PRO A 21 -5.26 -12.74 13.30
N TYR A 22 -5.13 -13.99 12.87
CA TYR A 22 -5.90 -14.51 11.73
C TYR A 22 -7.43 -14.50 11.93
N ASP A 23 -7.92 -14.60 13.17
CA ASP A 23 -9.35 -14.53 13.50
C ASP A 23 -9.99 -13.17 13.17
N ARG A 24 -9.18 -12.13 12.96
CA ARG A 24 -9.61 -10.79 12.56
C ARG A 24 -9.61 -10.57 11.05
N ASN A 25 -9.26 -11.57 10.23
CA ASN A 25 -9.30 -11.48 8.76
C ASN A 25 -10.63 -10.88 8.22
N PRO A 26 -11.82 -11.29 8.70
CA PRO A 26 -13.08 -10.75 8.15
C PRO A 26 -13.35 -9.28 8.48
N LEU A 27 -12.53 -8.65 9.34
CA LEU A 27 -12.76 -7.28 9.80
C LEU A 27 -12.17 -6.23 8.87
N TRP A 28 -11.42 -6.61 7.84
CA TRP A 28 -10.79 -5.67 6.93
C TRP A 28 -10.59 -6.33 5.56
N HIS A 29 -10.33 -5.54 4.54
CA HIS A 29 -10.19 -6.02 3.17
C HIS A 29 -8.73 -6.02 2.75
N ASN A 30 -8.24 -7.19 2.38
CA ASN A 30 -6.92 -7.33 1.81
C ASN A 30 -6.98 -7.17 0.28
N ALA A 31 -6.83 -5.94 -0.20
CA ALA A 31 -6.91 -5.63 -1.64
C ALA A 31 -5.83 -6.32 -2.50
N VAL A 32 -4.76 -6.87 -1.92
CA VAL A 32 -3.76 -7.65 -2.69
C VAL A 32 -4.07 -9.14 -2.71
N ASP A 33 -5.02 -9.61 -1.91
CA ASP A 33 -5.45 -11.01 -1.91
C ASP A 33 -6.50 -11.24 -3.02
N PRO A 34 -6.18 -11.99 -4.07
CA PRO A 34 -7.12 -12.18 -5.16
C PRO A 34 -8.38 -12.96 -4.72
N GLU A 35 -8.31 -13.84 -3.71
CA GLU A 35 -9.48 -14.57 -3.21
C GLU A 35 -10.53 -13.66 -2.55
N GLN A 36 -10.11 -12.47 -2.07
CA GLN A 36 -11.05 -11.48 -1.54
C GLN A 36 -11.64 -10.56 -2.64
N ASN A 37 -11.32 -10.80 -3.92
CA ASN A 37 -11.61 -9.87 -5.02
C ASN A 37 -12.17 -10.53 -6.31
N TYR A 38 -12.48 -11.84 -6.30
CA TYR A 38 -12.92 -12.57 -7.51
C TYR A 38 -14.41 -12.44 -7.84
N GLY A 39 -15.26 -12.04 -6.89
CA GLY A 39 -16.69 -11.95 -7.09
C GLY A 39 -17.06 -10.98 -8.20
N ILE A 40 -18.13 -11.26 -8.93
CA ILE A 40 -18.68 -10.33 -9.94
C ILE A 40 -19.45 -9.17 -9.29
N TYR A 41 -19.74 -9.31 -8.00
CA TYR A 41 -20.34 -8.35 -7.10
C TYR A 41 -19.30 -7.95 -6.05
N ALA A 42 -18.83 -6.72 -6.09
CA ALA A 42 -17.78 -6.23 -5.21
C ALA A 42 -18.31 -5.88 -3.83
N MET A 43 -17.52 -6.24 -2.81
CA MET A 43 -17.66 -5.76 -1.43
C MET A 43 -16.44 -4.87 -1.16
N GLU A 44 -16.62 -3.57 -1.18
CA GLU A 44 -15.53 -2.58 -1.10
C GLU A 44 -15.68 -1.74 0.17
N SER A 45 -14.60 -1.16 0.68
CA SER A 45 -14.71 -0.18 1.76
C SER A 45 -15.61 0.99 1.36
N ASP A 46 -16.34 1.56 2.32
CA ASP A 46 -17.24 2.70 2.10
C ASP A 46 -16.49 4.05 2.15
N GLY A 47 -15.22 4.06 1.71
CA GLY A 47 -14.32 5.20 1.78
C GLY A 47 -13.69 5.41 3.16
N PRO A 48 -12.88 6.48 3.32
CA PRO A 48 -12.15 6.76 4.55
C PRO A 48 -13.06 6.77 5.79
N ARG A 49 -12.78 5.86 6.73
CA ARG A 49 -13.47 5.75 8.01
C ARG A 49 -12.92 6.76 9.03
N SER A 50 -11.61 7.02 8.99
CA SER A 50 -10.97 7.96 9.90
C SER A 50 -11.33 9.40 9.56
N LEU A 51 -11.24 10.30 10.55
CA LEU A 51 -11.11 11.73 10.25
C LEU A 51 -9.78 11.98 9.53
N PRO A 52 -9.74 12.87 8.52
CA PRO A 52 -8.51 13.18 7.82
C PRO A 52 -7.53 13.87 8.78
N TYR A 53 -6.30 13.37 8.82
CA TYR A 53 -5.20 14.01 9.50
C TYR A 53 -4.45 14.93 8.53
N ILE A 54 -4.52 16.23 8.80
CA ILE A 54 -4.06 17.25 7.86
C ILE A 54 -2.75 17.89 8.36
N ILE A 55 -1.77 17.95 7.46
CA ILE A 55 -0.54 18.73 7.57
C ILE A 55 -0.62 19.83 6.51
N GLU A 56 -0.41 21.08 6.89
CA GLU A 56 -0.37 22.23 5.98
C GLU A 56 1.02 22.87 6.02
N ASP A 57 1.46 23.40 4.89
CA ASP A 57 2.71 24.13 4.73
C ASP A 57 2.56 25.29 3.71
N GLN A 58 3.53 26.20 3.64
CA GLN A 58 3.54 27.33 2.70
C GLN A 58 4.35 27.06 1.42
N GLY A 59 4.97 25.88 1.31
CA GLY A 59 5.76 25.45 0.16
C GLY A 59 4.93 25.01 -1.05
N VAL A 60 5.62 24.44 -2.06
CA VAL A 60 4.95 23.92 -3.28
C VAL A 60 4.00 22.76 -2.93
N ILE A 61 4.36 21.93 -1.96
CA ILE A 61 3.46 20.94 -1.37
C ILE A 61 2.76 21.66 -0.21
N SER A 62 1.56 22.19 -0.44
CA SER A 62 0.89 23.06 0.54
C SER A 62 0.03 22.29 1.53
N LYS A 63 -0.38 21.07 1.19
CA LYS A 63 -1.12 20.20 2.10
C LYS A 63 -0.85 18.73 1.86
N MET A 64 -0.81 17.97 2.95
CA MET A 64 -0.85 16.51 2.97
C MET A 64 -1.96 16.07 3.91
N ALA A 65 -2.86 15.21 3.45
CA ALA A 65 -3.88 14.59 4.28
C ALA A 65 -3.70 13.08 4.30
N LEU A 66 -3.76 12.49 5.50
CA LEU A 66 -3.79 11.05 5.71
C LEU A 66 -5.18 10.62 6.16
N ALA A 67 -5.66 9.50 5.63
CA ALA A 67 -6.88 8.87 6.10
C ALA A 67 -6.79 7.35 5.97
N ALA A 68 -7.68 6.63 6.64
CA ALA A 68 -7.66 5.18 6.71
C ALA A 68 -9.08 4.61 6.59
N ASP A 69 -9.20 3.47 5.94
CA ASP A 69 -10.39 2.62 5.97
C ASP A 69 -10.01 1.13 6.13
N GLU A 70 -10.98 0.25 5.93
CA GLU A 70 -10.82 -1.20 6.00
C GLU A 70 -9.82 -1.76 4.97
N THR A 71 -9.42 -1.02 3.94
CA THR A 71 -8.64 -1.52 2.81
C THR A 71 -7.31 -0.80 2.61
N TYR A 72 -7.29 0.52 2.79
CA TYR A 72 -6.21 1.39 2.36
C TYR A 72 -5.82 2.43 3.41
N LEU A 73 -4.51 2.75 3.40
CA LEU A 73 -4.01 4.06 3.79
C LEU A 73 -4.18 5.02 2.62
N TYR A 74 -4.85 6.15 2.83
CA TYR A 74 -4.97 7.24 1.87
C TYR A 74 -3.96 8.34 2.18
N ILE A 75 -3.36 8.88 1.12
CA ILE A 75 -2.44 10.02 1.17
C ILE A 75 -2.85 10.96 0.04
N ASP A 76 -3.40 12.12 0.39
CA ASP A 76 -3.75 13.18 -0.55
C ASP A 76 -2.77 14.34 -0.41
N LEU A 77 -2.26 14.83 -1.54
CA LEU A 77 -1.40 16.01 -1.61
C LEU A 77 -2.06 17.10 -2.42
N ASP A 78 -2.09 18.32 -1.89
CA ASP A 78 -2.39 19.52 -2.66
C ASP A 78 -1.10 20.29 -2.94
N LEU A 79 -0.99 20.78 -4.17
CA LEU A 79 0.18 21.48 -4.67
C LEU A 79 -0.18 22.90 -5.11
N GLU A 80 0.75 23.84 -4.96
CA GLU A 80 0.55 25.22 -5.45
C GLU A 80 0.70 25.34 -6.97
N ARG A 81 1.41 24.38 -7.59
CA ARG A 81 1.60 24.28 -9.04
C ARG A 81 1.69 22.83 -9.50
N LEU A 82 1.57 22.62 -10.81
CA LEU A 82 1.87 21.33 -11.41
C LEU A 82 3.35 20.97 -11.21
N VAL A 83 3.62 19.69 -10.97
CA VAL A 83 4.97 19.12 -10.95
C VAL A 83 5.46 18.94 -12.39
N ASP A 84 6.67 19.40 -12.67
CA ASP A 84 7.34 19.10 -13.94
C ASP A 84 8.16 17.82 -13.78
N PHE A 85 7.52 16.66 -13.96
CA PHE A 85 8.18 15.36 -13.77
C PHE A 85 9.39 15.10 -14.69
N SER A 86 9.58 15.90 -15.75
CA SER A 86 10.79 15.84 -16.57
C SER A 86 12.02 16.40 -15.86
N ARG A 87 11.82 17.22 -14.82
CA ARG A 87 12.87 17.91 -14.05
C ARG A 87 12.78 17.66 -12.55
N GLU A 88 11.64 17.20 -12.08
CA GLU A 88 11.29 17.07 -10.67
C GLU A 88 10.86 15.64 -10.36
N GLN A 89 11.04 15.24 -9.11
CA GLN A 89 10.59 13.97 -8.55
C GLN A 89 9.91 14.25 -7.22
N LEU A 90 8.77 13.61 -6.98
CA LEU A 90 8.09 13.65 -5.69
C LEU A 90 8.41 12.37 -4.93
N ILE A 91 8.83 12.48 -3.68
CA ILE A 91 9.08 11.35 -2.78
C ILE A 91 8.29 11.57 -1.51
N ILE A 92 7.56 10.55 -1.06
CA ILE A 92 6.80 10.54 0.19
C ILE A 92 7.38 9.46 1.08
N GLY A 93 7.89 9.83 2.25
CA GLY A 93 8.38 8.91 3.27
C GLY A 93 7.26 8.51 4.22
N LEU A 94 7.21 7.23 4.58
CA LEU A 94 6.31 6.68 5.57
C LEU A 94 7.12 6.00 6.68
N ASP A 95 6.88 6.47 7.90
CA ASP A 95 7.24 5.81 9.15
C ASP A 95 5.98 5.14 9.68
N THR A 96 5.97 3.81 9.63
CA THR A 96 4.80 3.00 10.00
C THR A 96 4.85 2.56 11.45
N TYR A 97 6.04 2.47 12.06
CA TYR A 97 6.22 2.14 13.48
C TYR A 97 7.65 2.41 13.97
N ASP A 98 7.78 2.70 15.27
CA ASP A 98 9.05 2.96 15.97
C ASP A 98 9.92 4.05 15.31
N ARG A 99 9.76 5.28 15.81
CA ARG A 99 10.28 6.52 15.21
C ARG A 99 11.80 6.57 15.04
N ASP A 100 12.52 5.80 15.84
CA ASP A 100 13.98 5.77 15.86
C ASP A 100 14.56 4.65 14.96
N ARG A 101 13.70 3.76 14.45
CA ARG A 101 14.07 2.70 13.50
C ARG A 101 13.64 3.10 12.10
N GLY A 102 14.36 2.61 11.09
CA GLY A 102 14.15 2.95 9.70
C GLY A 102 15.14 3.98 9.16
N ASN A 103 14.96 4.33 7.90
CA ASN A 103 15.86 5.24 7.21
C ASN A 103 15.54 6.70 7.56
N MET A 104 16.50 7.42 8.11
CA MET A 104 16.41 8.86 8.37
C MET A 104 16.70 9.71 7.11
N LYS A 105 16.66 9.10 5.92
CA LYS A 105 16.88 9.71 4.61
C LYS A 105 15.89 9.15 3.59
N TYR A 106 15.51 9.98 2.63
CA TYR A 106 14.61 9.60 1.53
C TYR A 106 15.33 8.83 0.41
N THR A 107 16.59 9.13 0.14
CA THR A 107 17.45 8.45 -0.84
C THR A 107 18.92 8.71 -0.49
N THR A 108 19.83 7.91 -1.05
CA THR A 108 21.28 8.03 -0.86
C THR A 108 21.85 9.36 -1.34
N GLU A 109 21.18 10.03 -2.28
CA GLU A 109 21.69 11.23 -2.96
C GLU A 109 21.11 12.55 -2.43
N LEU A 110 20.17 12.49 -1.49
CA LEU A 110 19.53 13.66 -0.89
C LEU A 110 20.17 14.01 0.45
N ASP A 111 20.45 15.29 0.64
CA ASP A 111 20.92 15.85 1.92
C ASP A 111 19.77 16.09 2.93
N THR A 112 18.52 16.10 2.47
CA THR A 112 17.36 16.29 3.34
C THR A 112 17.14 15.07 4.23
N GLU A 113 17.25 15.27 5.53
CA GLU A 113 16.94 14.28 6.56
C GLU A 113 15.43 14.14 6.74
N ALA A 114 14.99 12.92 7.03
CA ALA A 114 13.62 12.63 7.43
C ALA A 114 13.41 13.01 8.92
N GLY A 115 12.17 13.38 9.26
CA GLY A 115 11.80 13.73 10.64
C GLY A 115 11.71 12.54 11.59
N SER A 116 11.63 11.33 11.04
CA SER A 116 11.59 10.05 11.72
C SER A 116 12.11 8.95 10.79
N GLY A 117 12.32 7.75 11.32
CA GLY A 117 12.86 6.65 10.54
C GLY A 117 11.82 6.04 9.60
N LEU A 118 12.13 6.07 8.30
CA LEU A 118 11.21 5.66 7.24
C LEU A 118 11.37 4.17 6.92
N GLU A 119 10.29 3.39 7.04
CA GLU A 119 10.22 2.03 6.52
C GLU A 119 10.01 2.02 5.01
N TYR A 120 9.22 2.96 4.51
CA TYR A 120 8.82 3.00 3.11
C TYR A 120 9.01 4.38 2.49
N ILE A 121 9.24 4.39 1.19
CA ILE A 121 9.07 5.58 0.37
C ILE A 121 8.15 5.29 -0.80
N ILE A 122 7.37 6.28 -1.20
CA ILE A 122 6.63 6.31 -2.45
C ILE A 122 7.33 7.32 -3.35
N GLU A 123 7.86 6.86 -4.47
CA GLU A 123 8.41 7.74 -5.51
C GLU A 123 7.38 7.92 -6.62
N ILE A 124 7.10 9.16 -7.00
CA ILE A 124 6.33 9.52 -8.20
C ILE A 124 7.28 10.24 -9.16
N ASN A 125 7.64 9.51 -10.21
CA ASN A 125 8.65 9.90 -11.19
C ASN A 125 8.05 10.45 -12.49
N GLY A 126 6.74 10.27 -12.70
CA GLY A 126 6.02 10.68 -13.90
C GLY A 126 4.51 10.57 -13.71
N SER A 127 3.75 10.94 -14.74
CA SER A 127 2.28 10.88 -14.70
C SER A 127 1.72 9.45 -14.66
N ASN A 128 2.56 8.44 -14.89
CA ASN A 128 2.22 7.02 -14.80
C ASN A 128 3.42 6.17 -14.33
N GLU A 129 4.33 6.78 -13.56
CA GLU A 129 5.56 6.13 -13.09
C GLU A 129 5.66 6.32 -11.58
N GLY A 130 5.41 5.26 -10.83
CA GLY A 130 5.42 5.31 -9.38
C GLY A 130 5.81 3.97 -8.75
N LEU A 131 6.55 4.06 -7.65
CA LEU A 131 7.06 2.92 -6.91
C LEU A 131 6.84 3.09 -5.41
N LEU A 132 6.40 2.03 -4.74
CA LEU A 132 6.47 1.86 -3.30
C LEU A 132 7.71 1.00 -2.99
N LEU A 133 8.68 1.58 -2.29
CA LEU A 133 9.94 0.93 -1.95
C LEU A 133 10.05 0.77 -0.42
N VAL A 134 10.81 -0.21 0.02
CA VAL A 134 10.93 -0.59 1.43
C VAL A 134 12.39 -0.65 1.87
N GLN A 135 12.67 -0.30 3.12
CA GLN A 135 14.00 -0.49 3.69
C GLN A 135 14.39 -1.97 3.77
N PRO A 136 15.68 -2.34 3.74
CA PRO A 136 16.12 -3.75 3.72
C PRO A 136 15.59 -4.59 4.89
N GLY A 137 15.63 -4.05 6.11
CA GLY A 137 15.23 -4.77 7.32
C GLY A 137 13.73 -5.06 7.42
N TYR A 138 12.92 -4.32 6.65
CA TYR A 138 11.47 -4.45 6.67
C TYR A 138 10.88 -5.04 5.38
N ASN A 139 11.74 -5.59 4.51
CA ASN A 139 11.33 -6.18 3.24
C ASN A 139 10.88 -7.63 3.41
N ASN A 140 9.56 -7.83 3.57
CA ASN A 140 8.94 -9.14 3.75
C ASN A 140 9.24 -10.13 2.60
N SER A 141 9.47 -9.64 1.38
CA SER A 141 9.82 -10.49 0.23
C SER A 141 11.17 -11.19 0.37
N THR A 142 12.00 -10.71 1.29
CA THR A 142 13.31 -11.30 1.62
C THR A 142 13.30 -12.01 2.98
N GLY A 143 12.13 -12.12 3.62
CA GLY A 143 11.96 -12.69 4.96
C GLY A 143 12.37 -11.77 6.10
N ASN A 144 12.62 -10.49 5.82
CA ASN A 144 12.97 -9.49 6.82
C ASN A 144 11.71 -8.74 7.27
N HIS A 145 11.51 -8.64 8.58
CA HIS A 145 10.23 -8.26 9.21
C HIS A 145 10.41 -7.24 10.33
N SER A 146 11.56 -6.56 10.38
CA SER A 146 11.93 -5.67 11.47
C SER A 146 12.69 -4.46 10.93
N SER A 147 12.10 -3.27 11.06
CA SER A 147 12.71 -1.97 10.75
C SER A 147 14.10 -1.84 11.37
N VAL A 148 15.07 -1.24 10.69
CA VAL A 148 16.43 -1.07 11.23
C VAL A 148 16.81 0.39 11.14
N ALA A 149 17.29 0.95 12.25
CA ALA A 149 17.84 2.31 12.27
C ALA A 149 18.93 2.44 11.20
N SER A 150 18.73 3.36 10.27
CA SER A 150 19.60 3.54 9.10
C SER A 150 19.69 5.01 8.72
N GLN A 151 20.86 5.41 8.22
CA GLN A 151 21.16 6.74 7.69
C GLN A 151 21.54 6.68 6.20
N THR A 152 21.34 5.52 5.57
CA THR A 152 21.82 5.27 4.20
C THR A 152 20.88 5.82 3.14
N GLY A 153 19.57 5.83 3.39
CA GLY A 153 18.57 6.16 2.37
C GLY A 153 18.41 5.07 1.32
N LEU A 154 18.80 3.82 1.63
CA LEU A 154 18.61 2.68 0.74
C LEU A 154 17.21 2.08 0.90
N PHE A 155 16.50 1.96 -0.22
CA PHE A 155 15.22 1.28 -0.33
C PHE A 155 15.25 0.32 -1.52
N PHE A 156 14.48 -0.76 -1.41
CA PHE A 156 14.46 -1.86 -2.36
C PHE A 156 13.04 -2.11 -2.87
N THR A 157 12.96 -2.72 -4.05
CA THR A 157 11.69 -3.22 -4.57
C THR A 157 11.24 -4.46 -3.79
N MET A 158 9.93 -4.69 -3.82
CA MET A 158 9.26 -5.82 -3.22
C MET A 158 8.70 -6.71 -4.32
N SER A 159 8.84 -8.02 -4.16
CA SER A 159 8.29 -8.97 -5.12
C SER A 159 7.79 -10.23 -4.42
N MET A 160 6.90 -10.97 -5.06
CA MET A 160 6.27 -12.12 -4.41
C MET A 160 6.04 -13.24 -5.41
N LEU A 161 6.49 -14.44 -5.05
CA LEU A 161 6.29 -15.63 -5.86
C LEU A 161 4.83 -16.08 -5.72
N THR A 162 4.03 -15.89 -6.79
CA THR A 162 2.61 -16.23 -6.79
C THR A 162 2.32 -17.63 -7.33
N ASN A 163 3.14 -18.11 -8.26
CA ASN A 163 3.09 -19.47 -8.77
C ASN A 163 4.49 -20.06 -8.86
N LYS A 164 4.69 -21.25 -8.31
CA LYS A 164 5.94 -22.00 -8.43
C LYS A 164 6.04 -22.61 -9.82
N GLU A 165 7.28 -22.69 -10.33
CA GLU A 165 7.54 -23.47 -11.54
C GLU A 165 7.00 -24.89 -11.35
N THR A 166 6.25 -25.36 -12.35
CA THR A 166 5.62 -26.69 -12.31
C THR A 166 5.86 -27.41 -13.62
N VAL A 167 6.22 -28.69 -13.54
CA VAL A 167 6.32 -29.56 -14.70
C VAL A 167 5.03 -30.38 -14.82
N THR A 168 4.35 -30.27 -15.96
CA THR A 168 3.11 -31.00 -16.23
C THR A 168 3.37 -32.49 -16.45
N LYS A 169 2.32 -33.32 -16.43
CA LYS A 169 2.44 -34.78 -16.63
C LYS A 169 3.02 -35.16 -18.00
N ASP A 170 2.83 -34.33 -19.00
CA ASP A 170 3.36 -34.45 -20.36
C ASP A 170 4.75 -33.80 -20.52
N GLY A 171 5.36 -33.31 -19.43
CA GLY A 171 6.74 -32.81 -19.41
C GLY A 171 6.90 -31.35 -19.81
N ALA A 172 5.82 -30.59 -20.00
CA ALA A 172 5.89 -29.16 -20.26
C ALA A 172 6.21 -28.40 -18.96
N THR A 173 7.14 -27.45 -19.03
CA THR A 173 7.47 -26.57 -17.91
C THR A 173 6.60 -25.31 -17.96
N ILE A 174 5.88 -25.07 -16.87
CA ILE A 174 5.17 -23.80 -16.60
C ILE A 174 6.09 -22.98 -15.71
N PRO A 175 6.62 -21.82 -16.18
CA PRO A 175 7.57 -21.03 -15.41
C PRO A 175 6.94 -20.45 -14.15
N ALA A 176 7.79 -20.14 -13.16
CA ALA A 176 7.38 -19.40 -11.99
C ALA A 176 6.81 -18.02 -12.36
N VAL A 177 5.79 -17.58 -11.63
CA VAL A 177 5.24 -16.23 -11.74
C VAL A 177 5.61 -15.46 -10.48
N ILE A 178 6.33 -14.35 -10.67
CA ILE A 178 6.70 -13.40 -9.61
C ILE A 178 5.95 -12.11 -9.88
N GLN A 179 5.22 -11.64 -8.88
CA GLN A 179 4.49 -10.38 -8.91
C GLN A 179 5.34 -9.27 -8.31
N ASP A 180 5.41 -8.14 -9.01
CA ASP A 180 5.98 -6.89 -8.48
C ASP A 180 4.97 -6.25 -7.52
N LEU A 181 5.38 -6.03 -6.28
CA LEU A 181 4.57 -5.38 -5.24
C LEU A 181 4.89 -3.89 -5.06
N SER A 182 5.97 -3.42 -5.67
CA SER A 182 6.43 -2.04 -5.64
C SER A 182 5.75 -1.17 -6.70
N GLN A 183 5.45 -1.70 -7.87
CA GLN A 183 4.80 -0.95 -8.93
C GLN A 183 3.44 -0.38 -8.45
N LEU A 184 3.27 0.94 -8.62
CA LEU A 184 2.01 1.63 -8.43
C LEU A 184 1.38 1.90 -9.80
N SER A 185 0.11 1.56 -9.95
CA SER A 185 -0.64 1.83 -11.18
C SER A 185 -1.46 3.11 -11.06
N PHE A 186 -1.58 3.85 -12.16
CA PHE A 186 -2.22 5.17 -12.17
C PHE A 186 -3.53 5.15 -12.96
N GLY A 187 -4.49 5.94 -12.50
CA GLY A 187 -5.76 6.16 -13.18
C GLY A 187 -6.83 6.63 -12.20
N SER A 188 -8.09 6.59 -12.62
CA SER A 188 -9.19 6.92 -11.69
C SER A 188 -9.22 5.92 -10.53
N LEU A 189 -9.33 6.44 -9.29
CA LEU A 189 -9.55 5.62 -8.10
C LEU A 189 -11.04 5.22 -7.95
N GLU A 190 -11.94 5.87 -8.69
CA GLU A 190 -13.38 5.59 -8.63
C GLU A 190 -13.71 4.22 -9.23
N ASN A 191 -14.54 3.44 -8.53
CA ASN A 191 -15.07 2.15 -8.96
C ASN A 191 -14.00 1.16 -9.46
N ASN A 192 -12.81 1.26 -8.89
CA ASN A 192 -11.63 0.54 -9.33
C ASN A 192 -10.86 0.07 -8.10
N SER A 193 -10.30 -1.14 -8.12
CA SER A 193 -9.41 -1.68 -7.08
C SER A 193 -7.96 -1.89 -7.57
N HIS A 194 -7.71 -1.64 -8.86
CA HIS A 194 -6.42 -1.79 -9.52
C HIS A 194 -5.50 -0.58 -9.30
N HIS A 195 -5.97 0.65 -9.51
CA HIS A 195 -5.17 1.88 -9.45
C HIS A 195 -4.82 2.27 -8.01
N GLN A 196 -3.59 2.72 -7.77
CA GLN A 196 -3.14 3.24 -6.48
C GLN A 196 -2.95 4.75 -6.50
N VAL A 197 -2.70 5.36 -7.66
CA VAL A 197 -2.38 6.78 -7.78
C VAL A 197 -3.29 7.47 -8.78
N GLN A 198 -3.80 8.63 -8.42
CA GLN A 198 -4.50 9.53 -9.32
C GLN A 198 -3.89 10.93 -9.25
N ILE A 199 -3.45 11.43 -10.39
CA ILE A 199 -2.98 12.81 -10.53
C ILE A 199 -4.07 13.60 -11.24
N SER A 200 -4.63 14.61 -10.55
CA SER A 200 -5.69 15.47 -11.05
C SER A 200 -5.27 16.93 -10.92
N GLY A 201 -4.53 17.42 -11.92
CA GLY A 201 -3.98 18.77 -11.91
C GLY A 201 -2.99 18.96 -10.76
N LYS A 202 -3.38 19.75 -9.77
CA LYS A 202 -2.56 20.08 -8.60
C LYS A 202 -2.77 19.15 -7.41
N THR A 203 -3.62 18.14 -7.55
CA THR A 203 -3.89 17.16 -6.49
C THR A 203 -3.32 15.81 -6.88
N ILE A 204 -2.65 15.14 -5.94
CA ILE A 204 -2.17 13.77 -6.08
C ILE A 204 -2.81 12.94 -4.97
N SER A 205 -3.65 11.99 -5.35
CA SER A 205 -4.33 11.07 -4.44
C SER A 205 -3.70 9.69 -4.55
N ILE A 206 -3.32 9.12 -3.41
CA ILE A 206 -2.66 7.82 -3.31
C ILE A 206 -3.43 6.96 -2.32
N ARG A 207 -3.62 5.67 -2.65
CA ARG A 207 -4.11 4.66 -1.71
C ARG A 207 -3.18 3.45 -1.70
N ILE A 208 -2.76 3.04 -0.51
CA ILE A 208 -1.83 1.93 -0.31
C ILE A 208 -2.52 0.81 0.45
N PRO A 209 -2.63 -0.41 -0.12
CA PRO A 209 -3.14 -1.56 0.61
C PRO A 209 -2.31 -1.80 1.87
N TRP A 210 -2.98 -2.07 3.00
CA TRP A 210 -2.33 -2.29 4.30
C TRP A 210 -1.21 -3.33 4.27
N THR A 211 -1.43 -4.43 3.54
CA THR A 211 -0.46 -5.53 3.40
C THR A 211 0.77 -5.18 2.58
N ARG A 212 0.74 -4.12 1.77
CA ARG A 212 1.95 -3.63 1.08
C ARG A 212 2.90 -2.87 2.02
N ILE A 213 2.43 -2.48 3.20
CA ILE A 213 3.19 -1.74 4.21
C ILE A 213 3.27 -2.48 5.55
N ASN A 214 3.23 -3.82 5.51
CA ASN A 214 3.34 -4.72 6.67
C ASN A 214 2.34 -4.46 7.81
N VAL A 215 1.22 -3.81 7.53
CA VAL A 215 0.08 -3.73 8.47
C VAL A 215 -0.67 -5.06 8.37
N THR A 216 -0.69 -5.82 9.46
CA THR A 216 -1.28 -7.17 9.52
C THR A 216 -2.74 -7.18 9.94
N ASP A 217 -3.17 -6.14 10.64
CA ASP A 217 -4.54 -5.91 11.05
C ASP A 217 -4.77 -4.40 11.27
N PRO A 218 -5.29 -3.68 10.27
CA PRO A 218 -5.57 -2.25 10.40
C PRO A 218 -6.66 -1.98 11.44
N SER A 219 -7.53 -2.95 11.73
CA SER A 219 -8.62 -2.77 12.71
C SER A 219 -8.13 -2.60 14.15
N THR A 220 -6.87 -2.93 14.41
CA THR A 220 -6.21 -2.73 15.70
C THR A 220 -4.87 -1.99 15.59
N MET A 221 -4.59 -1.36 14.44
CA MET A 221 -3.31 -0.69 14.14
C MET A 221 -2.10 -1.61 14.35
N ARG A 222 -2.19 -2.85 13.90
CA ARG A 222 -1.13 -3.84 14.11
C ARG A 222 -0.21 -3.95 12.89
N VAL A 223 1.09 -3.95 13.15
CA VAL A 223 2.15 -4.13 12.15
C VAL A 223 3.03 -5.32 12.51
N VAL A 224 3.74 -5.87 11.52
CA VAL A 224 4.78 -6.87 11.77
C VAL A 224 5.95 -6.23 12.52
N ASP A 225 6.47 -6.90 13.54
CA ASP A 225 7.81 -6.62 14.07
C ASP A 225 8.42 -7.92 14.57
N ASP A 226 9.23 -8.56 13.72
CA ASP A 226 9.89 -9.83 14.04
C ASP A 226 11.37 -9.77 13.69
N SER A 227 12.22 -9.86 14.71
CA SER A 227 13.67 -9.83 14.55
C SER A 227 14.27 -11.06 13.85
N ARG A 228 13.47 -12.12 13.68
CA ARG A 228 13.90 -13.35 12.98
C ARG A 228 13.77 -13.16 11.47
N ILE A 229 14.72 -13.73 10.73
CA ILE A 229 14.61 -13.84 9.27
C ILE A 229 13.77 -15.08 8.95
N ILE A 230 12.55 -14.88 8.45
CA ILE A 230 11.59 -15.96 8.16
C ILE A 230 11.10 -15.81 6.71
N PRO A 231 11.73 -16.47 5.72
CA PRO A 231 11.36 -16.27 4.31
C PRO A 231 9.97 -16.78 3.92
N ASN A 232 9.42 -17.75 4.65
CA ASN A 232 8.11 -18.36 4.37
C ASN A 232 7.37 -18.55 5.70
N PRO A 233 6.84 -17.48 6.30
CA PRO A 233 6.12 -17.59 7.56
C PRO A 233 4.85 -18.41 7.37
N THR A 234 4.42 -19.03 8.46
CA THR A 234 3.14 -19.73 8.59
C THR A 234 2.13 -18.86 9.35
N THR A 235 0.86 -19.24 9.30
CA THR A 235 -0.24 -18.49 9.94
C THR A 235 0.05 -18.24 11.42
N ASN A 236 -0.06 -16.97 11.85
CA ASN A 236 0.23 -16.52 13.22
C ASN A 236 1.66 -16.84 13.73
N GLU A 237 2.65 -17.04 12.84
CA GLU A 237 4.04 -17.27 13.25
C GLU A 237 4.81 -15.98 13.57
N LEU A 238 4.54 -14.91 12.81
CA LEU A 238 5.25 -13.64 12.95
C LEU A 238 4.83 -12.91 14.22
N GLN A 239 5.81 -12.26 14.84
CA GLN A 239 5.58 -11.29 15.90
C GLN A 239 5.03 -9.99 15.32
N THR A 240 4.17 -9.35 16.12
CA THR A 240 3.50 -8.11 15.75
C THR A 240 3.46 -7.16 16.93
N VAL A 241 3.30 -5.88 16.64
CA VAL A 241 3.14 -4.80 17.62
C VAL A 241 2.00 -3.88 17.20
N ILE A 242 1.38 -3.20 18.17
CA ILE A 242 0.42 -2.13 17.89
C ILE A 242 1.22 -0.85 17.70
N THR A 243 1.13 -0.23 16.52
CA THR A 243 1.80 1.04 16.24
C THR A 243 1.12 2.22 16.95
N GLU A 244 1.87 3.26 17.25
CA GLU A 244 1.32 4.55 17.71
C GLU A 244 0.69 5.36 16.57
N GLY A 245 0.79 4.87 15.32
CA GLY A 245 0.26 5.48 14.12
C GLY A 245 1.36 5.73 13.07
N ILE A 246 0.99 6.37 11.97
CA ILE A 246 1.86 6.59 10.82
C ILE A 246 2.31 8.05 10.78
N LEU A 247 3.61 8.29 10.60
CA LEU A 247 4.12 9.59 10.20
C LEU A 247 4.38 9.56 8.70
N ALA A 248 3.95 10.62 8.02
CA ALA A 248 4.23 10.82 6.61
C ALA A 248 4.88 12.18 6.41
N SER A 249 5.82 12.22 5.48
CA SER A 249 6.50 13.45 5.08
C SER A 249 6.81 13.38 3.59
N GLY A 250 6.85 14.54 2.93
CA GLY A 250 6.99 14.64 1.48
C GLY A 250 8.12 15.58 1.12
N VAL A 251 8.86 15.25 0.06
CA VAL A 251 9.88 16.11 -0.54
C VAL A 251 9.68 16.17 -2.05
N LEU A 252 9.79 17.38 -2.60
CA LEU A 252 9.88 17.61 -4.04
C LEU A 252 11.34 17.90 -4.37
N VAL A 253 11.91 17.14 -5.28
CA VAL A 253 13.34 17.10 -5.57
C VAL A 253 13.59 17.49 -7.01
N LYS A 254 14.62 18.29 -7.25
CA LYS A 254 15.10 18.61 -8.60
C LYS A 254 16.09 17.55 -9.07
N ARG A 255 15.79 16.88 -10.18
CA ARG A 255 16.54 15.71 -10.69
C ARG A 255 17.99 16.00 -11.10
N ASP A 256 18.29 17.22 -11.55
CA ASP A 256 19.64 17.56 -12.05
C ASP A 256 20.65 17.84 -10.93
N SER A 257 20.17 18.22 -9.76
CA SER A 257 21.00 18.64 -8.63
C SER A 257 20.74 17.88 -7.34
N ASN A 258 19.79 16.93 -7.35
CA ASN A 258 19.29 16.21 -6.17
C ASN A 258 18.97 17.14 -5.00
N GLN A 259 18.43 18.32 -5.32
CA GLN A 259 18.13 19.35 -4.33
C GLN A 259 16.65 19.30 -3.98
N THR A 260 16.32 19.24 -2.69
CA THR A 260 14.96 19.45 -2.20
C THR A 260 14.55 20.90 -2.42
N ILE A 261 13.46 21.11 -3.16
CA ILE A 261 12.90 22.43 -3.49
C ILE A 261 11.60 22.73 -2.74
N ALA A 262 10.95 21.71 -2.19
CA ALA A 262 9.83 21.84 -1.27
C ALA A 262 9.76 20.61 -0.37
N SER A 263 9.20 20.77 0.82
CA SER A 263 8.93 19.66 1.73
C SER A 263 7.69 19.92 2.56
N ILE A 264 7.14 18.86 3.14
CA ILE A 264 6.01 18.92 4.08
C ILE A 264 6.16 17.81 5.12
N GLY A 265 5.72 18.07 6.35
CA GLY A 265 5.68 17.05 7.42
C GLY A 265 7.03 16.69 8.04
N LEU A 266 8.15 17.30 7.63
CA LEU A 266 9.49 16.97 8.16
C LEU A 266 9.64 17.17 9.68
N THR A 267 8.90 18.10 10.26
CA THR A 267 8.94 18.39 11.71
C THR A 267 7.69 17.88 12.42
N ASN A 268 6.79 17.18 11.72
CA ASN A 268 5.58 16.65 12.31
C ASN A 268 5.94 15.46 13.20
N GLN A 269 5.74 15.61 14.51
CA GLN A 269 5.95 14.54 15.48
C GLN A 269 4.65 13.83 15.88
N LYS A 270 3.49 14.32 15.42
CA LYS A 270 2.21 13.71 15.75
C LYS A 270 1.84 12.68 14.68
N ALA A 271 1.80 11.42 15.10
CA ALA A 271 1.39 10.31 14.26
C ALA A 271 -0.09 10.38 13.90
N PHE A 272 -0.41 10.00 12.66
CA PHE A 272 -1.76 9.71 12.25
C PHE A 272 -2.17 8.35 12.80
N SER A 273 -3.15 8.35 13.70
CA SER A 273 -3.80 7.16 14.23
C SER A 273 -5.30 7.19 13.94
N TRP A 274 -5.93 6.03 14.00
CA TRP A 274 -7.36 5.87 13.75
C TRP A 274 -8.01 5.00 14.82
N GLU A 275 -9.34 5.09 14.91
CA GLU A 275 -10.10 4.29 15.87
C GLU A 275 -10.09 2.82 15.45
N SER A 276 -9.87 1.92 16.42
CA SER A 276 -10.03 0.49 16.21
C SER A 276 -11.49 0.13 15.90
N TRP A 277 -11.70 -0.98 15.19
CA TRP A 277 -13.05 -1.47 14.90
C TRP A 277 -13.16 -2.99 15.05
N ASP A 278 -14.35 -3.44 15.44
CA ASP A 278 -14.75 -4.86 15.42
C ASP A 278 -15.91 -5.11 14.43
N VAL A 279 -16.36 -4.06 13.75
CA VAL A 279 -17.40 -4.11 12.72
C VAL A 279 -16.93 -3.28 11.51
N PRO A 280 -16.56 -3.92 10.39
CA PRO A 280 -16.19 -3.22 9.18
C PRO A 280 -17.38 -2.51 8.55
N THR A 281 -17.09 -1.43 7.84
CA THR A 281 -18.01 -0.79 6.91
C THR A 281 -17.64 -1.16 5.48
N TYR A 282 -18.66 -1.43 4.66
CA TYR A 282 -18.49 -1.77 3.26
C TYR A 282 -19.69 -1.30 2.46
N LYS A 283 -19.46 -1.11 1.17
CA LYS A 283 -20.46 -0.84 0.15
C LYS A 283 -20.40 -1.89 -0.93
N GLU A 284 -21.52 -2.03 -1.61
CA GLU A 284 -21.72 -3.00 -2.65
C GLU A 284 -21.59 -2.35 -4.03
N ARG A 285 -20.95 -3.02 -4.99
CA ARG A 285 -20.82 -2.53 -6.37
C ARG A 285 -20.84 -3.65 -7.40
N LEU A 286 -21.64 -3.50 -8.45
CA LEU A 286 -21.56 -4.40 -9.61
C LEU A 286 -20.26 -4.17 -10.38
N LYS A 287 -19.47 -5.22 -10.61
CA LYS A 287 -18.29 -5.14 -11.48
C LYS A 287 -18.72 -5.19 -12.95
N ASP A 288 -17.88 -4.69 -13.85
CA ASP A 288 -18.18 -4.65 -15.29
C ASP A 288 -18.53 -6.03 -15.87
N SER A 289 -17.91 -7.09 -15.33
CA SER A 289 -18.19 -8.48 -15.69
C SER A 289 -19.61 -8.93 -15.36
N TYR A 290 -20.27 -8.32 -14.37
CA TYR A 290 -21.65 -8.63 -14.01
C TYR A 290 -22.60 -8.40 -15.19
N ALA A 291 -22.46 -7.27 -15.90
CA ALA A 291 -23.32 -6.96 -17.03
C ALA A 291 -23.16 -7.97 -18.17
N ILE A 292 -21.91 -8.37 -18.45
CA ILE A 292 -21.57 -9.37 -19.47
C ILE A 292 -22.22 -10.72 -19.13
N ILE A 293 -22.11 -11.14 -17.87
CA ILE A 293 -22.68 -12.40 -17.38
C ILE A 293 -24.21 -12.34 -17.37
N SER A 294 -24.79 -11.24 -16.90
CA SER A 294 -26.25 -11.06 -16.86
C SER A 294 -26.85 -11.20 -18.25
N GLU A 295 -26.22 -10.61 -19.27
CA GLU A 295 -26.71 -10.70 -20.64
C GLU A 295 -26.63 -12.14 -21.18
N TYR A 296 -25.54 -12.85 -20.92
CA TYR A 296 -25.42 -14.26 -21.28
C TYR A 296 -26.54 -15.13 -20.69
N PHE A 297 -26.91 -14.93 -19.42
CA PHE A 297 -28.01 -15.69 -18.81
C PHE A 297 -29.38 -15.35 -19.38
N LYS A 298 -29.64 -14.08 -19.72
CA LYS A 298 -30.90 -13.70 -20.40
C LYS A 298 -31.04 -14.42 -21.74
N GLU A 299 -29.96 -14.49 -22.53
CA GLU A 299 -29.98 -15.19 -23.82
C GLU A 299 -30.30 -16.68 -23.67
N LEU A 300 -29.83 -17.32 -22.60
CA LEU A 300 -30.13 -18.72 -22.31
C LEU A 300 -31.59 -18.94 -21.93
N GLU A 301 -32.24 -18.01 -21.23
CA GLU A 301 -33.67 -18.13 -20.87
C GLU A 301 -34.60 -17.92 -22.07
N THR A 302 -34.16 -17.17 -23.09
CA THR A 302 -34.91 -16.95 -24.33
C THR A 302 -34.79 -18.07 -25.37
N LYS A 303 -33.97 -19.11 -25.13
CA LYS A 303 -33.82 -20.30 -25.99
C LYS A 303 -34.56 -21.51 -25.43
#